data_AF-A0A963X7Q3-F1
#
_entry.id   AF-A0A963X7Q3-F1
#
_cell.length_a   1.000
_cell.length_b   1.000
_cell.length_c   1.000
_cell.angle_alpha   90.00
_cell.angle_beta   90.00
_cell.angle_gamma   90.00
#
_symmetry.space_group_name_H-M   'P 1'
#
loop_
_entity.id
_entity.type
_entity.pdbx_description
1 polymer ?
#
loop_
_entity_poly.entity_id
_entity_poly.type
_entity_poly.pdbx_seq_one_letter_code
_entity_poly.pdbx_strand_id
1 'polypeptide(L)'
;MAQGFGAPKVVARGRARLSDPNRESGTDSAPAAKATDAPPAPTPAPPRRAPVDPGAQSRALAETVLSSFMDRIKAEARRKGSLTVADLDALSDEFASKTKALQAALQQSFVEYGHARDRERLDFAGLSAFERMMVTPICHLFPNDEADLGPDSPYLSRAIVPGFLQSLSMLVGAETLDDYRKRAEGVAATLRQTGGGVDWSAFMTSGKVRRLSLIARSDIALQFHDLARRRSWLVNLLNTSLALSAGHQDPEHPRWEMTDARANRFLSALFADLRSALTKPDQSMVITDAHGPGSAEAIGALLNSLDADLRGA
;
A
#
# COMPACT_ATOMS: atom_id res chain seq x y z
N MET A 1 -34.95 30.68 -28.27
CA MET A 1 -35.22 31.53 -29.45
C MET A 1 -33.94 31.64 -30.25
N ALA A 2 -34.01 31.34 -31.54
CA ALA A 2 -32.87 31.11 -32.43
C ALA A 2 -32.14 32.41 -32.82
N GLN A 3 -30.80 32.36 -32.80
CA GLN A 3 -29.95 33.18 -33.67
C GLN A 3 -28.81 32.29 -34.17
N GLY A 4 -28.67 32.21 -35.49
CA GLY A 4 -27.67 31.43 -36.20
C GLY A 4 -26.47 32.27 -36.61
N PHE A 5 -25.31 31.64 -36.60
CA PHE A 5 -24.06 31.96 -37.32
C PHE A 5 -23.39 30.58 -37.46
N GLY A 6 -22.98 30.06 -38.62
CA GLY A 6 -22.33 30.68 -39.76
C GLY A 6 -21.02 29.89 -39.97
N ALA A 7 -21.09 28.79 -40.73
CA ALA A 7 -19.97 27.90 -41.02
C ALA A 7 -18.96 28.53 -42.00
N PRO A 8 -17.65 28.21 -41.92
CA PRO A 8 -16.74 28.41 -43.03
C PRO A 8 -16.47 27.12 -43.84
N LYS A 9 -16.42 27.33 -45.16
CA LYS A 9 -16.24 26.35 -46.24
C LYS A 9 -14.86 25.70 -46.28
N VAL A 10 -14.87 24.43 -46.66
CA VAL A 10 -13.77 23.63 -47.21
C VAL A 10 -13.31 24.21 -48.56
N VAL A 11 -11.99 24.32 -48.77
CA VAL A 11 -11.37 24.49 -50.10
C VAL A 11 -10.29 23.43 -50.28
N ALA A 12 -10.55 22.53 -51.23
CA ALA A 12 -9.60 21.56 -51.76
C ALA A 12 -8.89 22.13 -53.00
N ARG A 13 -7.57 21.96 -53.07
CA ARG A 13 -6.70 22.00 -54.25
C ARG A 13 -5.55 21.03 -53.91
N GLY A 14 -5.05 20.12 -54.72
CA GLY A 14 -5.15 19.83 -56.15
C GLY A 14 -3.85 19.10 -56.48
N ARG A 15 -3.94 17.88 -57.01
CA ARG A 15 -2.80 17.04 -57.43
C ARG A 15 -1.99 17.71 -58.54
N ALA A 16 -0.67 17.50 -58.55
CA ALA A 16 0.13 17.50 -59.77
C ALA A 16 1.21 16.41 -59.70
N ARG A 17 1.17 15.51 -60.70
CA ARG A 17 2.24 14.59 -61.10
C ARG A 17 3.23 15.34 -61.99
N LEU A 18 4.52 15.03 -61.87
CA LEU A 18 5.55 15.07 -62.93
C LEU A 18 6.55 13.98 -62.54
N SER A 19 6.53 12.79 -63.14
CA SER A 19 7.13 12.39 -64.42
C SER A 19 8.66 12.53 -64.46
N ASP A 20 9.31 11.37 -64.35
CA ASP A 20 10.65 11.02 -64.86
C ASP A 20 10.91 11.55 -66.27
N PRO A 21 12.15 11.92 -66.62
CA PRO A 21 13.05 10.93 -67.23
C PRO A 21 14.56 11.16 -66.97
N ASN A 22 15.35 10.11 -66.77
CA ASN A 22 16.37 9.71 -67.76
C ASN A 22 17.00 8.35 -67.41
N ARG A 23 17.32 7.63 -68.47
CA ARG A 23 17.76 6.25 -68.59
C ARG A 23 19.28 6.21 -68.83
N GLU A 24 19.81 4.98 -68.78
CA GLU A 24 21.12 4.52 -69.27
C GLU A 24 22.24 4.56 -68.23
N SER A 25 23.13 3.59 -68.07
CA SER A 25 23.25 2.15 -68.39
C SER A 25 24.69 1.83 -68.01
N GLY A 26 24.98 0.70 -67.36
CA GLY A 26 26.37 0.35 -67.10
C GLY A 26 26.52 -0.66 -65.98
N THR A 27 26.55 -1.93 -66.38
CA THR A 27 26.96 -3.09 -65.61
C THR A 27 28.32 -2.89 -64.95
N ASP A 28 28.43 -3.12 -63.65
CA ASP A 28 29.59 -3.86 -63.14
C ASP A 28 29.39 -4.44 -61.74
N SER A 29 29.64 -5.75 -61.67
CA SER A 29 30.34 -6.47 -60.60
C SER A 29 29.88 -6.31 -59.15
N ALA A 30 29.22 -7.38 -58.68
CA ALA A 30 29.10 -7.73 -57.26
C ALA A 30 30.46 -7.95 -56.60
N PRO A 31 30.57 -7.61 -55.30
CA PRO A 31 31.36 -8.45 -54.40
C PRO A 31 30.58 -8.85 -53.14
N ALA A 32 30.56 -10.17 -52.93
CA ALA A 32 30.64 -10.90 -51.66
C ALA A 32 29.93 -10.31 -50.41
N ALA A 33 28.82 -10.97 -50.06
CA ALA A 33 28.24 -10.94 -48.73
C ALA A 33 29.29 -11.37 -47.68
N LYS A 34 29.71 -10.42 -46.83
CA LYS A 34 30.32 -10.73 -45.53
C LYS A 34 29.21 -11.00 -44.53
N ALA A 35 29.21 -12.20 -43.97
CA ALA A 35 28.44 -12.57 -42.79
C ALA A 35 28.67 -11.52 -41.69
N THR A 36 27.58 -10.92 -41.21
CA THR A 36 27.59 -10.05 -40.03
C THR A 36 26.81 -10.78 -38.95
N ASP A 37 27.46 -10.91 -37.80
CA ASP A 37 27.03 -11.65 -36.62
C ASP A 37 25.59 -11.35 -36.20
N ALA A 38 24.84 -12.44 -35.96
CA ALA A 38 23.56 -12.38 -35.27
C ALA A 38 23.77 -11.84 -33.83
N PRO A 39 22.91 -10.93 -33.33
CA PRO A 39 22.96 -10.50 -31.95
C PRO A 39 22.70 -11.69 -31.00
N PRO A 40 23.42 -11.78 -29.87
CA PRO A 40 23.31 -12.91 -28.94
C PRO A 40 21.90 -12.99 -28.34
N ALA A 41 21.40 -14.22 -28.23
CA ALA A 41 20.11 -14.53 -27.64
C ALA A 41 19.97 -13.94 -26.22
N PRO A 42 18.77 -13.47 -25.84
CA PRO A 42 18.54 -12.92 -24.51
C PRO A 42 18.77 -14.00 -23.44
N THR A 43 19.61 -13.67 -22.47
CA THR A 43 19.87 -14.46 -21.26
C THR A 43 18.53 -14.77 -20.57
N PRO A 44 18.27 -16.02 -20.16
CA PRO A 44 17.04 -16.36 -19.46
C PRO A 44 16.92 -15.55 -18.18
N ALA A 45 15.74 -14.93 -17.99
CA ALA A 45 15.39 -14.21 -16.78
C ALA A 45 15.58 -15.14 -15.56
N PRO A 46 16.09 -14.62 -14.42
CA PRO A 46 16.21 -15.42 -13.21
C PRO A 46 14.83 -15.99 -12.83
N PRO A 47 14.77 -17.25 -12.36
CA PRO A 47 13.50 -17.89 -12.05
C PRO A 47 12.75 -17.05 -11.03
N ARG A 48 11.47 -16.76 -11.32
CA ARG A 48 10.54 -16.18 -10.34
C ARG A 48 10.60 -17.03 -9.09
N ARG A 49 11.02 -16.45 -7.97
CA ARG A 49 11.00 -17.12 -6.68
C ARG A 49 9.58 -17.61 -6.43
N ALA A 50 9.43 -18.92 -6.24
CA ALA A 50 8.16 -19.53 -5.92
C ALA A 50 7.57 -18.84 -4.66
N PRO A 51 6.24 -18.71 -4.57
CA PRO A 51 5.59 -18.21 -3.36
C PRO A 51 6.05 -19.07 -2.19
N VAL A 52 6.75 -18.43 -1.25
CA VAL A 52 7.32 -19.13 -0.10
C VAL A 52 6.16 -19.59 0.79
N ASP A 53 6.12 -20.89 1.09
CA ASP A 53 5.19 -21.47 2.04
C ASP A 53 5.46 -20.88 3.45
N PRO A 54 4.49 -20.18 4.06
CA PRO A 54 4.63 -19.64 5.41
C PRO A 54 4.96 -20.71 6.46
N GLY A 55 4.48 -21.94 6.26
CA GLY A 55 4.80 -23.10 7.09
C GLY A 55 6.28 -23.45 7.05
N ALA A 56 6.86 -23.54 5.85
CA ALA A 56 8.29 -23.80 5.67
C ALA A 56 9.19 -22.68 6.25
N GLN A 57 8.79 -21.42 6.14
CA GLN A 57 9.55 -20.28 6.69
C GLN A 57 9.56 -20.25 8.22
N SER A 58 8.39 -20.45 8.85
CA SER A 58 8.28 -20.50 10.31
C SER A 58 9.12 -21.63 10.91
N ARG A 59 9.16 -22.80 10.26
CA ARG A 59 9.98 -23.93 10.66
C ARG A 59 11.49 -23.66 10.55
N ALA A 60 11.94 -23.10 9.43
CA ALA A 60 13.35 -22.77 9.22
C ALA A 60 13.86 -21.72 10.22
N LEU A 61 13.01 -20.75 10.59
CA LEU A 61 13.33 -19.75 11.61
C LEU A 61 13.42 -20.38 13.00
N ALA A 62 12.50 -21.26 13.37
CA ALA A 62 12.53 -21.98 14.65
C ALA A 62 13.80 -22.85 14.78
N GLU A 63 14.19 -23.56 13.71
CA GLU A 63 15.41 -24.37 13.68
C GLU A 63 16.68 -23.51 13.80
N THR A 64 16.71 -22.35 13.13
CA THR A 64 17.85 -21.41 13.20
C THR A 64 18.01 -20.83 14.60
N VAL A 65 16.90 -20.43 15.24
CA VAL A 65 16.89 -19.87 16.60
C VAL A 65 17.33 -20.92 17.62
N LEU A 66 16.84 -22.17 17.50
CA LEU A 66 17.24 -23.28 18.37
C LEU A 66 18.72 -23.64 18.20
N SER A 67 19.22 -23.70 16.96
CA SER A 67 20.64 -23.98 16.71
C SER A 67 21.54 -22.91 17.30
N SER A 68 21.20 -21.63 17.13
CA SER A 68 21.96 -20.52 17.68
C SER A 68 22.01 -20.54 19.21
N PHE A 69 20.93 -20.95 19.88
CA PHE A 69 20.91 -21.10 21.34
C PHE A 69 21.80 -22.24 21.81
N MET A 70 21.70 -23.39 21.14
CA MET A 70 22.52 -24.57 21.46
C MET A 70 24.01 -24.31 21.24
N ASP A 71 24.38 -23.59 20.19
CA ASP A 71 25.77 -23.24 19.92
C ASP A 71 26.32 -22.25 20.95
N ARG A 72 25.47 -21.38 21.50
CA ARG A 72 25.85 -20.48 22.59
C ARG A 72 26.09 -21.21 23.91
N ILE A 73 25.22 -22.16 24.27
CA ILE A 73 25.42 -23.03 25.44
C ILE A 73 26.74 -23.80 25.30
N LYS A 74 27.02 -24.38 24.13
CA LYS A 74 28.28 -25.09 23.87
C LYS A 74 29.50 -24.16 23.98
N ALA A 75 29.39 -22.92 23.51
CA ALA A 75 30.47 -21.94 23.60
C ALA A 75 30.78 -21.56 25.06
N GLU A 76 29.75 -21.34 25.87
CA GLU A 76 29.92 -20.98 27.27
C GLU A 76 30.44 -22.16 28.12
N ALA A 77 29.96 -23.37 27.83
CA ALA A 77 30.48 -24.61 28.42
C ALA A 77 31.98 -24.80 28.12
N ARG A 78 32.41 -24.54 26.88
CA ARG A 78 33.83 -24.60 26.49
C ARG A 78 34.67 -23.51 27.13
N ARG A 79 34.09 -22.34 27.41
CA ARG A 79 34.79 -21.20 28.01
C ARG A 79 35.07 -21.38 29.50
N LYS A 80 34.10 -21.92 30.24
CA LYS A 80 34.18 -22.07 31.70
C LYS A 80 34.56 -23.48 32.17
N GLY A 81 34.52 -24.47 31.30
CA GLY A 81 34.78 -25.88 31.64
C GLY A 81 33.60 -26.57 32.35
N SER A 82 32.79 -25.83 33.10
CA SER A 82 31.51 -26.26 33.64
C SER A 82 30.49 -25.11 33.58
N LEU A 83 29.20 -25.46 33.46
CA LEU A 83 28.08 -24.52 33.52
C LEU A 83 27.40 -24.66 34.88
N THR A 84 27.27 -23.56 35.61
CA THR A 84 26.45 -23.52 36.83
C THR A 84 25.00 -23.17 36.49
N VAL A 85 24.07 -23.43 37.42
CA VAL A 85 22.66 -23.05 37.25
C VAL A 85 22.52 -21.54 37.02
N ALA A 86 23.31 -20.72 37.73
CA ALA A 86 23.33 -19.26 37.53
C ALA A 86 23.81 -18.84 36.13
N ASP A 87 24.72 -19.60 35.52
CA ASP A 87 25.14 -19.35 34.13
C ASP A 87 24.04 -19.68 33.13
N LEU A 88 23.27 -20.75 33.39
CA LEU A 88 22.13 -21.13 32.56
C LEU A 88 20.99 -20.10 32.68
N ASP A 89 20.72 -19.59 33.88
CA ASP A 89 19.71 -18.54 34.10
C ASP A 89 20.09 -17.25 33.37
N ALA A 90 21.36 -16.83 33.47
CA ALA A 90 21.84 -15.64 32.76
C ALA A 90 21.76 -15.79 31.22
N LEU A 91 22.09 -16.97 30.68
CA LEU A 91 21.96 -17.26 29.25
C LEU A 91 20.49 -17.30 28.80
N SER A 92 19.60 -17.81 29.67
CA SER A 92 18.16 -17.85 29.43
C SER A 92 17.57 -16.44 29.37
N ASP A 93 17.95 -15.56 30.29
CA ASP A 93 17.48 -14.17 30.31
C ASP A 93 17.97 -13.37 29.09
N GLU A 94 19.24 -13.55 28.72
CA GLU A 94 19.80 -12.93 27.51
C GLU A 94 19.06 -13.41 26.24
N PHE A 95 18.77 -14.71 26.18
CA PHE A 95 18.04 -15.31 25.08
C PHE A 95 16.58 -14.87 25.02
N ALA A 96 15.90 -14.74 26.16
CA ALA A 96 14.53 -14.22 26.23
C ALA A 96 14.45 -12.77 25.73
N SER A 97 15.42 -11.92 26.12
CA SER A 97 15.53 -10.54 25.64
C SER A 97 15.74 -10.48 24.11
N LYS A 98 16.67 -11.28 23.58
CA LYS A 98 16.94 -11.37 22.14
C LYS A 98 15.78 -11.95 21.36
N THR A 99 15.07 -12.93 21.91
CA THR A 99 13.87 -13.52 21.32
C THR A 99 12.75 -12.49 21.23
N LYS A 100 12.56 -11.66 22.26
CA LYS A 100 11.57 -10.58 22.24
C LYS A 100 11.90 -9.51 21.21
N ALA A 101 13.17 -9.13 21.09
CA ALA A 101 13.62 -8.18 20.06
C ALA A 101 13.47 -8.77 18.65
N LEU A 102 13.82 -10.05 18.47
CA LEU A 102 13.66 -10.76 17.21
C LEU A 102 12.18 -10.91 16.85
N GLN A 103 11.32 -11.27 17.80
CA GLN A 103 9.87 -11.36 17.60
C GLN A 103 9.28 -10.03 17.13
N ALA A 104 9.68 -8.91 17.74
CA ALA A 104 9.22 -7.58 17.31
C ALA A 104 9.69 -7.26 15.88
N ALA A 105 10.96 -7.55 15.56
CA ALA A 105 11.50 -7.35 14.21
C ALA A 105 10.83 -8.29 13.17
N LEU A 106 10.54 -9.53 13.55
CA LEU A 106 9.88 -10.53 12.72
C LEU A 106 8.43 -10.13 12.44
N GLN A 107 7.68 -9.73 13.49
CA GLN A 107 6.33 -9.20 13.36
C GLN A 107 6.30 -7.99 12.43
N GLN A 108 7.24 -7.05 12.60
CA GLN A 108 7.36 -5.90 11.71
C GLN A 108 7.63 -6.34 10.26
N SER A 109 8.54 -7.30 10.05
CA SER A 109 8.86 -7.82 8.71
C SER A 109 7.68 -8.57 8.05
N PHE A 110 6.88 -9.31 8.83
CA PHE A 110 5.69 -10.00 8.33
C PHE A 110 4.56 -9.03 8.00
N VAL A 111 4.38 -7.97 8.80
CA VAL A 111 3.45 -6.88 8.51
C VAL A 111 3.88 -6.17 7.22
N GLU A 112 5.16 -5.86 7.07
CA GLU A 112 5.71 -5.24 5.85
C GLU A 112 5.58 -6.14 4.61
N TYR A 113 5.85 -7.44 4.76
CA TYR A 113 5.69 -8.44 3.70
C TYR A 113 4.22 -8.65 3.33
N GLY A 114 3.32 -8.73 4.31
CA GLY A 114 1.88 -8.77 4.10
C GLY A 114 1.40 -7.55 3.33
N HIS A 115 1.78 -6.35 3.77
CA HIS A 115 1.48 -5.12 3.05
C HIS A 115 2.07 -5.08 1.63
N ALA A 116 3.26 -5.65 1.39
CA ALA A 116 3.86 -5.72 0.06
C ALA A 116 3.10 -6.70 -0.85
N ARG A 117 2.66 -7.83 -0.32
CA ARG A 117 1.89 -8.86 -1.04
C ARG A 117 0.44 -8.42 -1.31
N ASP A 118 -0.20 -7.76 -0.35
CA ASP A 118 -1.55 -7.20 -0.53
C ASP A 118 -1.53 -6.03 -1.54
N ARG A 119 -0.39 -5.32 -1.61
CA ARG A 119 -0.10 -4.29 -2.62
C ARG A 119 -0.07 -4.81 -4.05
N GLU A 120 0.21 -6.10 -4.25
CA GLU A 120 0.24 -6.73 -5.58
C GLU A 120 -1.14 -7.25 -6.03
N ARG A 121 -2.09 -7.46 -5.11
CA ARG A 121 -3.39 -8.11 -5.41
C ARG A 121 -4.57 -7.18 -5.57
N LEU A 122 -4.60 -6.06 -4.85
CA LEU A 122 -5.51 -4.98 -5.20
C LEU A 122 -5.11 -4.45 -6.57
N ASP A 123 -6.06 -4.29 -7.48
CA ASP A 123 -5.79 -3.64 -8.76
C ASP A 123 -5.56 -2.14 -8.54
N PHE A 124 -4.40 -1.81 -7.97
CA PHE A 124 -3.98 -0.45 -7.80
C PHE A 124 -3.74 0.23 -9.14
N ALA A 125 -3.72 -0.49 -10.28
CA ALA A 125 -3.44 0.12 -11.57
C ALA A 125 -4.40 1.28 -11.89
N GLY A 126 -5.64 1.22 -11.39
CA GLY A 126 -6.62 2.30 -11.48
C GLY A 126 -6.53 3.40 -10.40
N LEU A 127 -5.72 3.22 -9.35
CA LEU A 127 -5.61 4.16 -8.23
C LEU A 127 -4.48 5.17 -8.43
N SER A 128 -4.78 6.44 -8.16
CA SER A 128 -3.80 7.54 -8.11
C SER A 128 -2.79 7.38 -6.98
N ALA A 129 -1.71 8.17 -6.99
CA ALA A 129 -0.68 8.13 -5.96
C ALA A 129 -1.24 8.40 -4.54
N PHE A 130 -2.17 9.33 -4.42
CA PHE A 130 -2.83 9.63 -3.15
C PHE A 130 -3.77 8.50 -2.70
N GLU A 131 -4.56 7.93 -3.61
CA GLU A 131 -5.49 6.85 -3.27
C GLU A 131 -4.73 5.59 -2.82
N ARG A 132 -3.62 5.27 -3.48
CA ARG A 132 -2.67 4.24 -3.04
C ARG A 132 -2.18 4.49 -1.62
N MET A 133 -1.76 5.72 -1.33
CA MET A 133 -1.31 6.11 0.02
C MET A 133 -2.41 5.92 1.07
N MET A 134 -3.67 6.21 0.74
CA MET A 134 -4.80 6.09 1.67
C MET A 134 -5.29 4.65 1.85
N VAL A 135 -5.25 3.82 0.81
CA VAL A 135 -5.73 2.43 0.84
C VAL A 135 -4.69 1.46 1.40
N THR A 136 -3.39 1.76 1.27
CA THR A 136 -2.32 0.84 1.73
C THR A 136 -2.48 0.35 3.19
N PRO A 137 -2.77 1.21 4.19
CA PRO A 137 -2.89 0.78 5.58
C PRO A 137 -3.97 -0.28 5.81
N ILE A 138 -5.06 -0.23 5.05
CA ILE A 138 -6.22 -1.12 5.24
C ILE A 138 -6.12 -2.41 4.39
N CYS A 139 -5.09 -2.53 3.54
CA CYS A 139 -5.00 -3.64 2.58
C CYS A 139 -4.98 -5.02 3.22
N HIS A 140 -4.33 -5.14 4.38
CA HIS A 140 -4.21 -6.36 5.15
C HIS A 140 -5.54 -6.84 5.75
N LEU A 141 -6.58 -6.00 5.71
CA LEU A 141 -7.93 -6.36 6.13
C LEU A 141 -8.75 -6.99 5.01
N PHE A 142 -8.28 -6.93 3.76
CA PHE A 142 -8.97 -7.58 2.64
C PHE A 142 -8.61 -9.07 2.59
N PRO A 143 -9.55 -9.94 2.21
CA PRO A 143 -9.30 -11.35 2.19
C PRO A 143 -8.39 -11.72 1.02
N ASN A 144 -7.78 -12.90 1.13
CA ASN A 144 -7.08 -13.49 0.02
C ASN A 144 -8.07 -14.01 -1.03
N ASP A 145 -9.15 -14.66 -0.63
CA ASP A 145 -10.22 -15.06 -1.52
C ASP A 145 -11.51 -14.34 -1.15
N GLU A 146 -12.30 -13.87 -2.12
CA GLU A 146 -13.62 -13.30 -1.81
C GLU A 146 -14.55 -14.37 -1.22
N ALA A 147 -14.26 -15.67 -1.40
CA ALA A 147 -14.92 -16.77 -0.69
C ALA A 147 -14.70 -16.74 0.84
N ASP A 148 -13.66 -16.06 1.33
CA ASP A 148 -13.41 -15.84 2.76
C ASP A 148 -14.32 -14.73 3.34
N LEU A 149 -15.12 -14.06 2.50
CA LEU A 149 -16.13 -13.12 2.95
C LEU A 149 -17.39 -13.87 3.38
N GLY A 150 -17.74 -13.69 4.65
CA GLY A 150 -18.97 -14.18 5.23
C GLY A 150 -19.48 -13.25 6.33
N PRO A 151 -20.69 -13.49 6.85
CA PRO A 151 -21.30 -12.67 7.90
C PRO A 151 -20.43 -12.51 9.14
N ASP A 152 -19.67 -13.54 9.50
CA ASP A 152 -18.78 -13.55 10.68
C ASP A 152 -17.30 -13.33 10.33
N SER A 153 -16.99 -13.08 9.05
CA SER A 153 -15.61 -12.90 8.60
C SER A 153 -15.00 -11.63 9.19
N PRO A 154 -13.73 -11.69 9.68
CA PRO A 154 -13.00 -10.52 10.14
C PRO A 154 -12.53 -9.63 8.98
N TYR A 155 -12.61 -10.12 7.73
CA TYR A 155 -12.16 -9.42 6.55
C TYR A 155 -13.15 -8.36 6.06
N LEU A 156 -12.60 -7.38 5.35
CA LEU A 156 -13.33 -6.34 4.65
C LEU A 156 -13.52 -6.69 3.18
N SER A 157 -14.67 -6.35 2.58
CA SER A 157 -14.82 -6.44 1.13
C SER A 157 -14.00 -5.36 0.44
N ARG A 158 -13.31 -5.70 -0.66
CA ARG A 158 -12.61 -4.72 -1.52
C ARG A 158 -13.58 -3.71 -2.17
N ALA A 159 -14.85 -4.07 -2.30
CA ALA A 159 -15.88 -3.21 -2.87
C ALA A 159 -16.16 -1.94 -2.05
N ILE A 160 -15.65 -1.83 -0.81
CA ILE A 160 -15.74 -0.59 -0.01
C ILE A 160 -14.79 0.51 -0.51
N VAL A 161 -13.74 0.15 -1.27
CA VAL A 161 -12.67 1.09 -1.63
C VAL A 161 -13.21 2.31 -2.39
N PRO A 162 -14.05 2.18 -3.43
CA PRO A 162 -14.63 3.34 -4.11
C PRO A 162 -15.42 4.26 -3.16
N GLY A 163 -16.28 3.69 -2.31
CA GLY A 163 -17.05 4.44 -1.31
C GLY A 163 -16.16 5.14 -0.30
N PHE A 164 -15.08 4.50 0.14
CA PHE A 164 -14.09 5.11 1.01
C PHE A 164 -13.41 6.30 0.31
N LEU A 165 -12.92 6.13 -0.92
CA LEU A 165 -12.26 7.21 -1.66
C LEU A 165 -13.20 8.38 -1.93
N GLN A 166 -14.48 8.12 -2.20
CA GLN A 166 -15.51 9.15 -2.30
C GLN A 166 -15.68 9.89 -0.96
N SER A 167 -15.72 9.15 0.16
CA SER A 167 -15.89 9.71 1.50
C SER A 167 -14.81 10.74 1.87
N LEU A 168 -13.59 10.60 1.32
CA LEU A 168 -12.49 11.53 1.60
C LEU A 168 -12.85 12.96 1.22
N SER A 169 -13.52 13.17 0.08
CA SER A 169 -13.94 14.50 -0.36
C SER A 169 -15.00 15.13 0.57
N MET A 170 -15.82 14.28 1.19
CA MET A 170 -16.86 14.69 2.15
C MET A 170 -16.29 14.92 3.56
N LEU A 171 -15.10 14.39 3.85
CA LEU A 171 -14.40 14.53 5.12
C LEU A 171 -13.56 15.80 5.16
N VAL A 172 -12.69 15.99 4.16
CA VAL A 172 -11.70 17.08 4.18
C VAL A 172 -12.03 18.21 3.20
N GLY A 173 -13.06 18.05 2.38
CA GLY A 173 -13.41 18.99 1.32
C GLY A 173 -12.67 18.71 0.00
N ALA A 174 -13.25 19.18 -1.10
CA ALA A 174 -12.72 18.93 -2.44
C ALA A 174 -11.36 19.62 -2.68
N GLU A 175 -11.20 20.86 -2.20
CA GLU A 175 -9.97 21.65 -2.38
C GLU A 175 -8.79 21.01 -1.64
N THR A 176 -8.95 20.73 -0.35
CA THR A 176 -7.94 20.04 0.47
C THR A 176 -7.55 18.69 -0.12
N LEU A 177 -8.54 17.92 -0.60
CA LEU A 177 -8.30 16.62 -1.22
C LEU A 177 -7.51 16.75 -2.54
N ASP A 178 -7.83 17.74 -3.36
CA ASP A 178 -7.12 18.02 -4.60
C ASP A 178 -5.65 18.43 -4.33
N ASP A 179 -5.41 19.22 -3.30
CA ASP A 179 -4.07 19.58 -2.86
C ASP A 179 -3.26 18.36 -2.40
N TYR A 180 -3.89 17.43 -1.67
CA TYR A 180 -3.23 16.17 -1.31
C TYR A 180 -2.92 15.30 -2.52
N ARG A 181 -3.84 15.21 -3.49
CA ARG A 181 -3.61 14.50 -4.75
C ARG A 181 -2.44 15.10 -5.54
N LYS A 182 -2.42 16.42 -5.73
CA LYS A 182 -1.33 17.12 -6.42
C LYS A 182 0.02 16.89 -5.75
N ARG A 183 0.08 16.95 -4.42
CA ARG A 183 1.32 16.72 -3.66
C ARG A 183 1.81 15.28 -3.77
N ALA A 184 0.91 14.30 -3.70
CA ALA A 184 1.26 12.90 -3.89
C ALA A 184 1.76 12.63 -5.32
N GLU A 185 1.06 13.14 -6.34
CA GLU A 185 1.46 13.00 -7.74
C GLU A 185 2.79 13.70 -8.03
N GLY A 186 3.08 14.84 -7.40
CA GLY A 186 4.38 15.50 -7.51
C GLY A 186 5.55 14.62 -7.03
N VAL A 187 5.34 13.85 -5.95
CA VAL A 187 6.35 12.88 -5.48
C VAL A 187 6.46 11.70 -6.44
N ALA A 188 5.34 11.16 -6.92
CA ALA A 188 5.34 10.06 -7.88
C ALA A 188 6.01 10.44 -9.21
N ALA A 189 5.75 11.65 -9.72
CA ALA A 189 6.38 12.20 -10.91
C ALA A 189 7.90 12.33 -10.76
N THR A 190 8.37 12.74 -9.58
CA THR A 190 9.82 12.80 -9.28
C THR A 190 10.47 11.42 -9.36
N LEU A 191 9.82 10.39 -8.82
CA LEU A 191 10.32 9.00 -8.86
C LEU A 191 10.28 8.38 -10.26
N ARG A 192 9.31 8.77 -11.09
CA ARG A 192 9.22 8.33 -12.50
C ARG A 192 10.37 8.87 -13.36
N GLN A 193 10.92 10.03 -13.02
CA GLN A 193 12.06 10.59 -13.77
C GLN A 193 13.35 9.79 -13.52
N THR A 194 13.44 9.06 -12.41
CA THR A 194 14.62 8.27 -12.03
C THR A 194 14.60 6.82 -12.51
N GLY A 195 13.49 6.34 -13.07
CA GLY A 195 13.34 4.99 -13.64
C GLY A 195 12.01 4.90 -14.39
N GLY A 196 11.95 4.19 -15.52
CA GLY A 196 10.85 4.22 -16.51
C GLY A 196 9.42 3.86 -16.04
N GLY A 197 9.16 3.80 -14.73
CA GLY A 197 7.87 3.71 -14.07
C GLY A 197 7.97 4.20 -12.61
N VAL A 198 6.84 4.37 -11.93
CA VAL A 198 6.86 4.71 -10.50
C VAL A 198 7.15 3.45 -9.69
N ASP A 199 8.28 3.40 -8.99
CA ASP A 199 8.50 2.43 -7.93
C ASP A 199 7.59 2.80 -6.74
N TRP A 200 6.46 2.11 -6.62
CA TRP A 200 5.50 2.33 -5.56
C TRP A 200 6.03 1.97 -4.16
N SER A 201 7.02 1.08 -4.07
CA SER A 201 7.68 0.77 -2.79
C SER A 201 8.55 1.95 -2.35
N ALA A 202 9.36 2.49 -3.27
CA ALA A 202 10.13 3.72 -3.04
C ALA A 202 9.21 4.93 -2.74
N PHE A 203 8.05 5.02 -3.39
CA PHE A 203 7.05 6.04 -3.11
C PHE A 203 6.56 5.98 -1.66
N MET A 204 6.08 4.82 -1.21
CA MET A 204 5.53 4.64 0.15
C MET A 204 6.61 4.79 1.24
N THR A 205 7.87 4.50 0.92
CA THR A 205 9.01 4.68 1.84
C THR A 205 9.66 6.05 1.75
N SER A 206 9.16 6.97 0.92
CA SER A 206 9.69 8.33 0.86
C SER A 206 9.28 9.15 2.09
N GLY A 207 10.22 9.93 2.64
CA GLY A 207 9.92 10.82 3.78
C GLY A 207 8.82 11.84 3.48
N LYS A 208 8.75 12.32 2.22
CA LYS A 208 7.71 13.24 1.75
C LYS A 208 6.32 12.60 1.79
N VAL A 209 6.18 11.36 1.31
CA VAL A 209 4.90 10.63 1.33
C VAL A 209 4.51 10.29 2.76
N ARG A 210 5.44 9.82 3.60
CA ARG A 210 5.13 9.59 5.03
C ARG A 210 4.61 10.84 5.72
N ARG A 211 5.24 12.00 5.51
CA ARG A 211 4.79 13.27 6.08
C ARG A 211 3.42 13.69 5.53
N LEU A 212 3.21 13.58 4.22
CA LEU A 212 1.92 13.88 3.58
C LEU A 212 0.80 12.98 4.13
N SER A 213 1.09 11.70 4.24
CA SER A 213 0.20 10.67 4.75
C SER A 213 -0.19 10.93 6.21
N LEU A 214 0.78 11.32 7.03
CA LEU A 214 0.55 11.72 8.42
C LEU A 214 -0.43 12.90 8.50
N ILE A 215 -0.14 13.98 7.76
CA ILE A 215 -0.99 15.19 7.75
C ILE A 215 -2.41 14.88 7.26
N ALA A 216 -2.54 14.19 6.13
CA ALA A 216 -3.85 13.87 5.54
C ALA A 216 -4.69 12.96 6.45
N ARG A 217 -4.08 11.98 7.11
CA ARG A 217 -4.78 11.10 8.05
C ARG A 217 -5.15 11.83 9.33
N SER A 218 -4.32 12.75 9.81
CA SER A 218 -4.67 13.62 10.94
C SER A 218 -5.89 14.49 10.62
N ASP A 219 -5.96 15.08 9.43
CA ASP A 219 -7.13 15.84 8.96
C ASP A 219 -8.41 14.99 9.00
N ILE A 220 -8.32 13.78 8.46
CA ILE A 220 -9.44 12.84 8.44
C ILE A 220 -9.82 12.44 9.87
N ALA A 221 -8.85 12.14 10.74
CA ALA A 221 -9.07 11.76 12.12
C ALA A 221 -9.81 12.85 12.92
N LEU A 222 -9.45 14.12 12.71
CA LEU A 222 -10.10 15.25 13.38
C LEU A 222 -11.60 15.39 13.03
N GLN A 223 -12.05 14.83 11.90
CA GLN A 223 -13.47 14.76 11.55
C GLN A 223 -14.28 13.76 12.41
N PHE A 224 -13.63 12.89 13.18
CA PHE A 224 -14.24 11.88 14.04
C PHE A 224 -14.31 12.31 15.52
N HIS A 225 -14.41 13.61 15.81
CA HIS A 225 -14.60 14.11 17.19
C HIS A 225 -15.83 13.49 17.89
N ASP A 226 -16.90 13.23 17.14
CA ASP A 226 -18.02 12.38 17.54
C ASP A 226 -17.93 11.05 16.79
N LEU A 227 -17.19 10.11 17.39
CA LEU A 227 -16.90 8.81 16.78
C LEU A 227 -18.18 8.03 16.46
N ALA A 228 -19.16 7.99 17.38
CA ALA A 228 -20.37 7.20 17.20
C ALA A 228 -21.19 7.71 16.01
N ARG A 229 -21.41 9.02 15.94
CA ARG A 229 -22.14 9.64 14.83
C ARG A 229 -21.38 9.50 13.51
N ARG A 230 -20.08 9.79 13.51
CA ARG A 230 -19.28 9.77 12.27
C ARG A 230 -19.04 8.35 11.75
N ARG A 231 -18.92 7.35 12.64
CA ARG A 231 -18.90 5.93 12.26
C ARG A 231 -20.20 5.51 11.63
N SER A 232 -21.34 5.84 12.23
CA SER A 232 -22.67 5.52 11.68
C SER A 232 -22.85 6.09 10.27
N TRP A 233 -22.41 7.34 10.07
CA TRP A 233 -22.38 7.97 8.74
C TRP A 233 -21.50 7.19 7.74
N LEU A 234 -20.27 6.83 8.15
CA LEU A 234 -19.34 6.10 7.29
C LEU A 234 -19.89 4.72 6.91
N VAL A 235 -20.42 3.97 7.88
CA VAL A 235 -21.04 2.65 7.67
C VAL A 235 -22.15 2.76 6.61
N ASN A 236 -23.04 3.73 6.74
CA ASN A 236 -24.16 3.92 5.84
C ASN A 236 -23.69 4.30 4.41
N LEU A 237 -22.70 5.18 4.31
CA LEU A 237 -22.10 5.56 3.04
C LEU A 237 -21.43 4.36 2.34
N LEU A 238 -20.65 3.58 3.08
CA LEU A 238 -19.97 2.41 2.53
C LEU A 238 -20.97 1.33 2.10
N ASN A 239 -22.01 1.05 2.89
CA ASN A 239 -23.07 0.12 2.49
C ASN A 239 -23.84 0.59 1.26
N THR A 240 -24.08 1.90 1.12
CA THR A 240 -24.67 2.47 -0.09
C THR A 240 -23.77 2.23 -1.31
N SER A 241 -22.46 2.44 -1.18
CA SER A 241 -21.51 2.17 -2.26
C SER A 241 -21.39 0.68 -2.58
N LEU A 242 -21.51 -0.20 -1.58
CA LEU A 242 -21.48 -1.65 -1.79
C LEU A 242 -22.67 -2.11 -2.61
N ALA A 243 -23.88 -1.62 -2.29
CA ALA A 243 -25.11 -1.98 -3.01
C ALA A 243 -25.06 -1.61 -4.51
N LEU A 244 -24.25 -0.62 -4.88
CA LEU A 244 -24.02 -0.21 -6.26
C LEU A 244 -22.93 -1.03 -6.97
N SER A 245 -22.18 -1.86 -6.25
CA SER A 245 -21.12 -2.70 -6.80
C SER A 245 -21.70 -3.98 -7.41
N ALA A 246 -21.25 -4.33 -8.62
CA ALA A 246 -21.77 -5.45 -9.41
C ALA A 246 -21.76 -6.80 -8.64
N GLY A 247 -20.75 -7.05 -7.80
CA GLY A 247 -20.63 -8.29 -7.02
C GLY A 247 -21.64 -8.42 -5.86
N HIS A 248 -22.19 -7.32 -5.36
CA HIS A 248 -23.21 -7.35 -4.29
C HIS A 248 -24.65 -7.40 -4.83
N GLN A 249 -24.82 -7.39 -6.16
CA GLN A 249 -26.13 -7.56 -6.81
C GLN A 249 -26.45 -9.03 -7.12
N ASP A 250 -25.50 -9.94 -6.91
CA ASP A 250 -25.69 -11.38 -7.09
C ASP A 250 -26.50 -11.97 -5.91
N PRO A 251 -27.66 -12.61 -6.16
CA PRO A 251 -28.48 -13.23 -5.13
C PRO A 251 -27.81 -14.38 -4.37
N GLU A 252 -26.81 -15.04 -4.95
CA GLU A 252 -26.13 -16.19 -4.35
C GLU A 252 -24.93 -15.78 -3.48
N HIS A 253 -24.46 -14.53 -3.58
CA HIS A 253 -23.35 -14.05 -2.77
C HIS A 253 -23.78 -13.83 -1.31
N PRO A 254 -22.98 -14.27 -0.32
CA PRO A 254 -23.21 -13.94 1.08
C PRO A 254 -23.34 -12.42 1.23
N ARG A 255 -24.41 -11.95 1.87
CA ARG A 255 -24.63 -10.51 2.13
C ARG A 255 -23.60 -10.01 3.14
N TRP A 256 -22.41 -9.69 2.63
CA TRP A 256 -21.40 -9.00 3.38
C TRP A 256 -21.82 -7.54 3.52
N GLU A 257 -21.79 -7.03 4.74
CA GLU A 257 -22.16 -5.65 5.05
C GLU A 257 -21.09 -5.02 5.94
N MET A 258 -20.89 -3.71 5.75
CA MET A 258 -20.14 -2.91 6.69
C MET A 258 -20.95 -2.79 7.99
N THR A 259 -20.39 -3.27 9.09
CA THR A 259 -20.95 -3.14 10.44
C THR A 259 -20.10 -2.16 11.26
N ASP A 260 -20.62 -1.72 12.41
CA ASP A 260 -19.86 -0.88 13.34
C ASP A 260 -18.54 -1.52 13.77
N ALA A 261 -18.52 -2.82 14.06
CA ALA A 261 -17.31 -3.55 14.43
C ALA A 261 -16.26 -3.57 13.31
N ARG A 262 -16.70 -3.76 12.06
CA ARG A 262 -15.83 -3.71 10.87
C ARG A 262 -15.34 -2.30 10.60
N ALA A 263 -16.19 -1.29 10.79
CA ALA A 263 -15.82 0.12 10.65
C ALA A 263 -14.77 0.52 11.71
N ASN A 264 -14.90 0.04 12.95
CA ASN A 264 -13.89 0.26 13.98
C ASN A 264 -12.55 -0.38 13.60
N ARG A 265 -12.54 -1.63 13.09
CA ARG A 265 -11.31 -2.28 12.56
C ARG A 265 -10.69 -1.49 11.41
N PHE A 266 -11.52 -1.04 10.47
CA PHE A 266 -11.11 -0.20 9.36
C PHE A 266 -10.46 1.11 9.82
N LEU A 267 -11.09 1.85 10.73
CA LEU A 267 -10.57 3.11 11.26
C LEU A 267 -9.28 2.90 12.06
N SER A 268 -9.22 1.85 12.88
CA SER A 268 -8.02 1.50 13.63
C SER A 268 -6.84 1.16 12.72
N ALA A 269 -7.07 0.46 11.61
CA ALA A 269 -6.05 0.21 10.60
C ALA A 269 -5.65 1.49 9.85
N LEU A 270 -6.62 2.33 9.46
CA LEU A 270 -6.38 3.58 8.75
C LEU A 270 -5.50 4.55 9.58
N PHE A 271 -5.72 4.59 10.89
CA PHE A 271 -5.02 5.51 11.80
C PHE A 271 -3.87 4.88 12.59
N ALA A 272 -3.48 3.64 12.27
CA ALA A 272 -2.43 2.92 13.01
C ALA A 272 -1.11 3.72 13.10
N ASP A 273 -0.72 4.37 12.00
CA ASP A 273 0.51 5.19 11.95
C ASP A 273 0.42 6.43 12.85
N LEU A 274 -0.77 6.99 13.07
CA LEU A 274 -0.97 8.14 13.97
C LEU A 274 -0.61 7.78 15.40
N ARG A 275 -0.94 6.56 15.84
CA ARG A 275 -0.57 6.06 17.16
C ARG A 275 0.95 6.05 17.36
N SER A 276 1.69 5.58 16.36
CA SER A 276 3.16 5.61 16.40
C SER A 276 3.72 7.02 16.31
N ALA A 277 3.04 7.92 15.59
CA ALA A 277 3.47 9.30 15.43
C ALA A 277 3.31 10.12 16.72
N LEU A 278 2.23 9.92 17.47
CA LEU A 278 1.97 10.64 18.72
C LEU A 278 2.99 10.31 19.82
N THR A 279 3.63 9.14 19.78
CA THR A 279 4.69 8.76 20.74
C THR A 279 6.07 9.32 20.36
N LYS A 280 6.20 9.91 19.17
CA LYS A 280 7.46 10.47 18.66
C LYS A 280 7.37 12.00 18.66
N PRO A 281 8.21 12.72 19.45
CA PRO A 281 8.14 14.17 19.56
C PRO A 281 8.14 14.90 18.20
N ASP A 282 9.06 14.52 17.30
CA ASP A 282 9.18 15.14 15.97
C ASP A 282 7.91 14.96 15.11
N GLN A 283 7.25 13.80 15.20
CA GLN A 283 6.06 13.52 14.40
C GLN A 283 4.80 14.14 15.03
N SER A 284 4.72 14.18 16.36
CA SER A 284 3.68 14.90 17.08
C SER A 284 3.74 16.42 16.80
N MET A 285 4.94 16.98 16.68
CA MET A 285 5.15 18.36 16.28
C MET A 285 4.65 18.62 14.85
N VAL A 286 4.90 17.70 13.90
CA VAL A 286 4.34 17.82 12.53
C VAL A 286 2.80 17.89 12.52
N ILE A 287 2.13 17.13 13.40
CA ILE A 287 0.67 17.17 13.54
C ILE A 287 0.24 18.53 14.10
N THR A 288 0.90 18.99 15.16
CA THR A 288 0.58 20.26 15.84
C THR A 288 0.81 21.47 14.93
N ASP A 289 1.90 21.47 14.15
CA ASP A 289 2.22 22.52 13.19
C ASP A 289 1.19 22.59 12.06
N ALA A 290 0.68 21.44 11.61
CA ALA A 290 -0.29 21.38 10.52
C ALA A 290 -1.71 21.75 10.97
N HIS A 291 -2.10 21.37 12.18
CA HIS A 291 -3.51 21.36 12.61
C HIS A 291 -3.79 22.23 13.84
N GLY A 292 -2.76 22.89 14.38
CA GLY A 292 -2.85 23.74 15.55
C GLY A 292 -2.70 23.00 16.88
N PRO A 293 -2.64 23.77 17.99
CA PRO A 293 -2.48 23.23 19.34
C PRO A 293 -3.68 22.36 19.73
N GLY A 294 -3.44 21.27 20.45
CA GLY A 294 -4.48 20.35 20.91
C GLY A 294 -4.89 19.27 19.89
N SER A 295 -4.48 19.38 18.62
CA SER A 295 -4.77 18.37 17.59
C SER A 295 -4.20 16.98 17.93
N ALA A 296 -2.97 16.92 18.44
CA ALA A 296 -2.34 15.68 18.88
C ALA A 296 -3.11 15.01 20.03
N GLU A 297 -3.64 15.80 20.96
CA GLU A 297 -4.45 15.31 22.08
C GLU A 297 -5.81 14.78 21.60
N ALA A 298 -6.50 15.53 20.72
CA ALA A 298 -7.78 15.12 20.15
C ALA A 298 -7.67 13.80 19.37
N ILE A 299 -6.61 13.65 18.56
CA ILE A 299 -6.33 12.40 17.84
C ILE A 299 -6.01 11.28 18.84
N GLY A 300 -5.24 11.56 19.90
CA GLY A 300 -4.98 10.60 20.97
C GLY A 300 -6.27 10.10 21.64
N ALA A 301 -7.21 11.00 21.93
CA ALA A 301 -8.51 10.65 22.50
C ALA A 301 -9.33 9.75 21.57
N LEU A 302 -9.40 10.08 20.27
CA LEU A 302 -10.06 9.25 19.26
C LEU A 302 -9.47 7.82 19.21
N LEU A 303 -8.15 7.71 19.18
CA LEU A 303 -7.46 6.41 19.11
C LEU A 303 -7.76 5.56 20.34
N ASN A 304 -7.84 6.17 21.52
CA ASN A 304 -8.21 5.48 22.76
C ASN A 304 -9.67 5.00 22.73
N SER A 305 -10.60 5.80 22.19
CA SER A 305 -11.99 5.40 22.01
C SER A 305 -12.12 4.21 21.04
N LEU A 306 -11.38 4.22 19.92
CA LEU A 306 -11.34 3.09 18.99
C LEU A 306 -10.82 1.80 19.65
N ASP A 307 -9.81 1.90 20.52
CA ASP A 307 -9.27 0.74 21.25
C ASP A 307 -10.20 0.23 22.35
N ALA A 308 -11.00 1.11 22.96
CA ALA A 308 -12.02 0.71 23.92
C ALA A 308 -13.12 -0.10 23.22
N ASP A 309 -13.61 0.39 22.07
CA ASP A 309 -14.64 -0.30 21.30
C ASP A 309 -14.16 -1.65 20.74
N LEU A 310 -12.91 -1.75 20.29
CA LEU A 310 -12.34 -3.03 19.83
C LEU A 310 -12.15 -4.07 20.93
N ARG A 311 -12.03 -3.66 22.19
CA ARG A 311 -11.93 -4.57 23.35
C ARG A 311 -13.29 -5.00 23.89
N GLY A 312 -14.34 -4.23 23.60
CA GLY A 312 -15.71 -4.52 24.01
C GLY A 312 -16.53 -5.31 22.98
N ALA A 313 -16.00 -5.52 21.77
CA ALA A 313 -16.60 -6.28 20.67
C ALA A 313 -16.04 -7.70 20.59
#